data_AF-W4UUK5-F1
#
_entry.id   AF-W4UUK5-F1
#
_cell.length_a   1.000
_cell.length_b   1.000
_cell.length_c   1.000
_cell.angle_alpha   90.00
_cell.angle_beta   90.00
_cell.angle_gamma   90.00
#
_symmetry.space_group_name_H-M   'P 1'
#
loop_
_entity.id
_entity.type
_entity.pdbx_description
1 polymer ?
#
loop_
_entity_poly.entity_id
_entity_poly.type
_entity_poly.pdbx_seq_one_letter_code
_entity_poly.pdbx_strand_id
1 'polypeptide(L)'
;MENQDRVNHRLPIYKAAPIKHKIIICEPLLDPIDFGGELSGGWVEQVVAGGESGREVRVCNYDWVLDIRRQCLEADVSFWFKQTGTYFLKDGQQYKIARQYQHAQARKAAINHTSSHQSELEP
;
A
#
# COMPACT_ATOMS: atom_id res chain seq x y z
N MET A 1 -1.10 8.52 2.39
CA MET A 1 0.24 8.34 2.97
C MET A 1 1.20 8.17 1.83
N GLU A 2 1.63 9.27 1.23
CA GLU A 2 2.40 9.25 -0.01
C GLU A 2 3.89 8.97 0.22
N ASN A 3 4.40 9.34 1.40
CA ASN A 3 5.80 9.24 1.81
C ASN A 3 5.93 9.26 3.35
N GLN A 4 7.16 9.08 3.86
CA GLN A 4 7.44 9.03 5.30
C GLN A 4 7.01 10.29 6.07
N ASP A 5 7.25 11.49 5.52
CA ASP A 5 6.86 12.74 6.17
C ASP A 5 5.35 12.80 6.43
N ARG A 6 4.56 12.32 5.47
CA ARG A 6 3.10 12.26 5.58
C ARG A 6 2.63 11.21 6.58
N VAL A 7 3.34 10.09 6.67
CA VAL A 7 3.09 9.04 7.68
C VAL A 7 3.36 9.60 9.08
N ASN A 8 4.54 10.16 9.30
CA ASN A 8 4.94 10.75 10.59
C ASN A 8 3.94 11.78 11.09
N HIS A 9 3.44 12.63 10.18
CA HIS A 9 2.49 13.67 10.55
C HIS A 9 1.06 13.15 10.76
N ARG A 10 0.56 12.30 9.87
CA ARG A 10 -0.89 11.97 9.81
C ARG A 10 -1.25 10.69 10.56
N LEU A 11 -0.33 9.73 10.70
CA LEU A 11 -0.63 8.43 11.29
C LEU A 11 -1.09 8.55 12.76
N PRO A 12 -0.43 9.32 13.65
CA PRO A 12 -0.88 9.44 15.04
C PRO A 12 -2.27 10.07 15.16
N ILE A 13 -2.56 11.08 14.32
CA ILE A 13 -3.86 11.75 14.27
C ILE A 13 -4.95 10.77 13.82
N TYR A 14 -4.68 10.00 12.76
CA TYR A 14 -5.64 9.05 12.23
C TYR A 14 -5.92 7.90 13.20
N LYS A 15 -4.88 7.41 13.90
CA LYS A 15 -5.00 6.38 14.95
C LYS A 15 -5.89 6.84 16.11
N ALA A 16 -5.73 8.09 16.56
CA ALA A 16 -6.52 8.67 17.64
C ALA A 16 -7.97 9.01 17.25
N ALA A 17 -8.27 9.17 15.95
CA ALA A 17 -9.60 9.54 15.49
C ALA A 17 -10.65 8.44 15.82
N PRO A 18 -11.86 8.82 16.29
CA PRO A 18 -12.91 7.87 16.67
C PRO A 18 -13.66 7.30 15.45
N ILE A 19 -12.92 6.89 14.42
CA ILE A 19 -13.43 6.28 13.20
C ILE A 19 -13.46 4.76 13.39
N LYS A 20 -14.60 4.12 13.13
CA LYS A 20 -14.76 2.68 13.37
C LYS A 20 -13.92 1.80 12.43
N HIS A 21 -13.98 2.08 11.13
CA HIS A 21 -13.30 1.32 10.09
C HIS A 21 -12.15 2.14 9.54
N LYS A 22 -10.92 1.63 9.62
CA LYS A 22 -9.72 2.37 9.25
C LYS A 22 -8.92 1.65 8.18
N ILE A 23 -8.67 2.36 7.09
CA ILE A 23 -7.90 1.90 5.95
C ILE A 23 -6.84 2.95 5.65
N ILE A 24 -5.59 2.53 5.49
CA ILE A 24 -4.48 3.42 5.12
C ILE A 24 -4.24 3.31 3.62
N ILE A 25 -4.33 4.43 2.92
CA ILE A 25 -4.06 4.48 1.48
C ILE A 25 -2.69 5.12 1.24
N CYS A 26 -1.77 4.33 0.71
CA CYS A 26 -0.45 4.73 0.27
C CYS A 26 -0.44 4.95 -1.25
N GLU A 27 -1.22 5.94 -1.71
CA GLU A 27 -1.33 6.30 -3.12
C GLU A 27 -1.33 7.84 -3.32
N PRO A 28 -0.63 8.36 -4.34
CA PRO A 28 0.45 7.66 -5.03
C PRO A 28 1.59 7.36 -4.05
N LEU A 29 2.21 6.19 -4.17
CA LEU A 29 3.40 5.84 -3.39
C LEU A 29 4.62 6.53 -4.01
N LEU A 30 5.16 7.53 -3.32
CA LEU A 30 6.19 8.42 -3.84
C LEU A 30 7.59 8.14 -3.30
N ASP A 31 7.67 7.57 -2.11
CA ASP A 31 8.90 7.29 -1.38
C ASP A 31 8.71 6.03 -0.51
N PRO A 32 9.79 5.41 0.00
CA PRO A 32 9.67 4.36 1.01
C PRO A 32 8.92 4.86 2.26
N ILE A 33 8.15 3.96 2.87
CA ILE A 33 7.39 4.20 4.08
C ILE A 33 7.70 3.10 5.09
N ASP A 34 8.12 3.50 6.28
CA ASP A 34 8.23 2.69 7.47
C ASP A 34 7.17 3.16 8.49
N PHE A 35 6.27 2.26 8.85
CA PHE A 35 5.26 2.50 9.88
C PHE A 35 5.81 2.31 11.29
N GLY A 36 7.03 1.82 11.48
CA GLY A 36 7.67 1.70 12.79
C GLY A 36 6.92 0.78 13.76
N GLY A 37 6.20 -0.22 13.24
CA GLY A 37 5.35 -1.11 14.04
C GLY A 37 3.99 -0.53 14.43
N GLU A 38 3.65 0.69 14.00
CA GLU A 38 2.40 1.36 14.39
C GLU A 38 1.13 0.71 13.82
N LEU A 39 1.26 -0.20 12.85
CA LEU A 39 0.16 -0.97 12.28
C LEU A 39 -0.41 -2.02 13.25
N SER A 40 0.38 -2.48 14.22
CA SER A 40 -0.02 -3.51 15.18
C SER A 40 -1.13 -3.03 16.13
N GLY A 41 -1.89 -3.99 16.67
CA GLY A 41 -2.95 -3.73 17.65
C GLY A 41 -4.36 -3.69 17.06
N GLY A 42 -4.56 -4.19 15.84
CA GLY A 42 -5.89 -4.44 15.27
C GLY A 42 -6.74 -3.20 15.00
N TRP A 43 -6.14 -2.01 14.95
CA TRP A 43 -6.86 -0.75 14.75
C TRP A 43 -6.96 -0.34 13.27
N VAL A 44 -6.17 -0.95 12.39
CA VAL A 44 -6.21 -0.79 10.93
C VAL A 44 -6.68 -2.10 10.32
N GLU A 45 -7.63 -2.02 9.40
CA GLU A 45 -8.19 -3.20 8.73
C GLU A 45 -7.41 -3.54 7.46
N GLN A 46 -6.92 -2.53 6.75
CA GLN A 46 -6.22 -2.72 5.48
C GLN A 46 -5.24 -1.57 5.18
N VAL A 47 -4.14 -1.92 4.52
CA VAL A 47 -3.26 -0.97 3.83
C VAL A 47 -3.36 -1.20 2.33
N VAL A 48 -3.55 -0.13 1.58
CA VAL A 48 -3.57 -0.13 0.12
C VAL A 48 -2.33 0.59 -0.39
N ALA A 49 -1.64 0.03 -1.39
CA ALA A 49 -0.51 0.67 -2.05
C ALA A 49 -0.72 0.73 -3.56
N GLY A 50 -0.19 1.79 -4.19
CA GLY A 50 -0.24 1.91 -5.64
C GLY A 50 0.43 3.17 -6.19
N GLY A 51 0.81 3.08 -7.47
CA GLY A 51 1.52 4.14 -8.18
C GLY A 51 0.62 5.25 -8.75
N GLU A 52 1.26 6.28 -9.28
CA GLU A 52 0.60 7.44 -9.89
C GLU A 52 0.19 7.17 -11.35
N SER A 53 -0.95 7.74 -11.75
CA SER A 53 -1.51 7.64 -13.10
C SER A 53 -1.77 9.02 -13.69
N GLY A 54 -1.42 9.25 -14.97
CA GLY A 54 -1.56 10.57 -15.60
C GLY A 54 -0.38 10.96 -16.51
N ARG A 55 -0.20 12.27 -16.73
CA ARG A 55 0.82 12.85 -17.63
C ARG A 55 2.14 13.21 -16.95
N GLU A 56 2.13 13.66 -15.70
CA GLU A 56 3.33 14.03 -14.92
C GLU A 56 3.51 13.07 -13.75
N VAL A 57 3.79 11.82 -14.09
CA VAL A 57 3.76 10.69 -13.15
C VAL A 57 5.14 10.34 -12.61
N ARG A 58 5.20 10.11 -11.29
CA ARG A 58 6.40 9.62 -10.61
C ARG A 58 6.50 8.10 -10.70
N VAL A 59 7.72 7.60 -10.57
CA VAL A 59 8.01 6.17 -10.58
C VAL A 59 7.48 5.53 -9.30
N CYS A 60 6.68 4.49 -9.43
CA CYS A 60 6.35 3.59 -8.33
C CYS A 60 7.40 2.48 -8.26
N ASN A 61 8.16 2.42 -7.16
CA ASN A 61 9.14 1.36 -6.95
C ASN A 61 8.50 0.15 -6.26
N TYR A 62 8.63 -1.02 -6.87
CA TYR A 62 8.09 -2.27 -6.37
C TYR A 62 8.67 -2.68 -5.01
N ASP A 63 9.93 -2.33 -4.72
CA ASP A 63 10.55 -2.68 -3.44
C ASP A 63 9.85 -1.98 -2.27
N TRP A 64 9.39 -0.73 -2.47
CA TRP A 64 8.62 0.00 -1.46
C TRP A 64 7.25 -0.64 -1.24
N VAL A 65 6.62 -1.16 -2.29
CA VAL A 65 5.35 -1.90 -2.20
C VAL A 65 5.55 -3.19 -1.41
N LEU A 66 6.62 -3.94 -1.68
CA LEU A 66 6.95 -5.18 -0.97
C LEU A 66 7.29 -4.93 0.51
N ASP A 67 7.96 -3.82 0.82
CA ASP A 67 8.27 -3.47 2.20
C ASP A 67 7.02 -3.09 3.00
N ILE A 68 6.11 -2.28 2.44
CA ILE A 68 4.82 -2.01 3.07
C ILE A 68 4.03 -3.31 3.28
N ARG A 69 4.01 -4.19 2.28
CA ARG A 69 3.39 -5.52 2.42
C ARG A 69 4.00 -6.29 3.58
N ARG A 70 5.33 -6.38 3.68
CA ARG A 70 6.02 -7.07 4.78
C ARG A 70 5.57 -6.54 6.13
N GLN A 71 5.54 -5.22 6.31
CA GLN A 71 5.07 -4.59 7.54
C GLN A 71 3.60 -4.92 7.86
N CYS A 72 2.75 -5.04 6.84
CA CYS A 72 1.35 -5.48 7.02
C CYS A 72 1.25 -6.94 7.47
N LEU A 73 2.05 -7.84 6.88
CA LEU A 73 2.11 -9.25 7.27
C LEU A 73 2.58 -9.41 8.73
N GLU A 74 3.60 -8.65 9.14
CA GLU A 74 4.11 -8.67 10.51
C GLU A 74 3.08 -8.18 11.54
N ALA A 75 2.18 -7.29 11.12
CA ALA A 75 1.12 -6.72 11.95
C ALA A 75 -0.23 -7.45 11.84
N ASP A 76 -0.34 -8.50 11.02
CA ASP A 76 -1.59 -9.16 10.63
C ASP A 76 -2.66 -8.19 10.12
N VAL A 77 -2.28 -7.31 9.20
CA VAL A 77 -3.16 -6.33 8.53
C VAL A 77 -3.31 -6.69 7.06
N SER A 78 -4.53 -6.64 6.53
CA SER A 78 -4.76 -6.94 5.10
C SER A 78 -3.99 -5.95 4.21
N PHE A 79 -3.45 -6.43 3.09
CA PHE A 79 -2.69 -5.64 2.14
C PHE A 79 -3.24 -5.78 0.73
N TRP A 80 -3.42 -4.65 0.04
CA TRP A 80 -3.84 -4.62 -1.36
C TRP A 80 -2.91 -3.79 -2.23
N PHE A 81 -2.29 -4.42 -3.22
CA PHE A 81 -1.60 -3.72 -4.29
C PHE A 81 -2.58 -3.39 -5.41
N LYS A 82 -3.04 -2.13 -5.43
CA LYS A 82 -4.18 -1.69 -6.24
C LYS A 82 -3.81 -1.39 -7.69
N GLN A 83 -2.71 -0.69 -7.93
CA GLN A 83 -2.22 -0.37 -9.28
C GLN A 83 -0.70 -0.14 -9.30
N THR A 84 -0.09 -0.40 -10.45
CA THR A 84 1.34 -0.16 -10.68
C THR A 84 1.70 1.31 -10.92
N GLY A 85 0.74 2.12 -11.39
CA GLY A 85 1.03 3.45 -11.93
C GLY A 85 1.62 3.40 -13.35
N THR A 86 1.89 4.57 -13.94
CA THR A 86 2.37 4.67 -15.34
C THR A 86 3.84 4.25 -15.46
N TYR A 87 4.70 4.66 -14.53
CA TYR A 87 6.10 4.23 -14.49
C TYR A 87 6.31 3.33 -13.27
N PHE A 88 6.73 2.10 -13.52
CA PHE A 88 6.87 1.07 -12.51
C PHE A 88 8.29 0.51 -12.54
N LEU A 89 9.04 0.64 -11.45
CA LEU A 89 10.40 0.12 -11.31
C LEU A 89 10.35 -1.21 -10.57
N LYS A 90 10.86 -2.27 -11.20
CA LYS A 90 10.94 -3.62 -10.63
C LYS A 90 12.23 -4.28 -11.08
N ASP A 91 12.97 -4.86 -10.14
CA ASP A 91 14.25 -5.57 -10.39
C ASP A 91 15.26 -4.70 -11.17
N GLY A 92 15.32 -3.40 -10.86
CA GLY A 92 16.18 -2.43 -11.56
C GLY A 92 15.70 -2.00 -12.95
N GLN A 93 14.61 -2.57 -13.46
CA GLN A 93 14.04 -2.23 -14.76
C GLN A 93 12.80 -1.35 -14.62
N GLN A 94 12.75 -0.24 -15.35
CA GLN A 94 11.57 0.62 -15.43
C GLN A 94 10.66 0.21 -16.59
N TYR A 95 9.37 0.02 -16.27
CA TYR A 95 8.32 -0.31 -17.22
C TYR A 95 7.35 0.87 -17.35
N LYS A 96 6.96 1.18 -18.59
CA LYS A 96 5.86 2.11 -18.87
C LYS A 96 4.58 1.30 -19.08
N ILE A 97 3.64 1.38 -18.14
CA ILE A 97 2.42 0.58 -18.15
C ILE A 97 1.25 1.46 -18.60
N ALA A 98 0.59 1.07 -19.69
CA ALA A 98 -0.60 1.77 -20.17
C ALA A 98 -1.74 1.68 -19.15
N ARG A 99 -2.53 2.75 -19.04
CA ARG A 99 -3.57 2.92 -18.00
C ARG A 99 -4.51 1.72 -17.86
N GLN A 100 -4.98 1.17 -18.98
CA GLN A 100 -5.88 0.02 -18.99
C GLN A 100 -5.28 -1.26 -18.36
N TYR A 101 -3.96 -1.34 -18.22
CA TYR A 101 -3.27 -2.51 -17.69
C TYR A 101 -2.78 -2.34 -16.26
N GLN A 102 -2.79 -1.14 -15.67
CA GLN A 102 -2.12 -0.89 -14.38
C GLN A 102 -2.67 -1.73 -13.23
N HIS A 103 -4.00 -1.81 -13.11
CA HIS A 103 -4.66 -2.67 -12.12
C HIS A 103 -4.46 -4.15 -12.41
N ALA A 104 -4.54 -4.56 -13.69
CA ALA A 104 -4.36 -5.96 -14.07
C ALA A 104 -2.93 -6.44 -13.80
N GLN A 105 -1.93 -5.60 -14.05
CA GLN A 105 -0.52 -5.90 -13.75
C GLN A 105 -0.26 -5.94 -12.24
N ALA A 106 -0.87 -5.05 -11.44
CA ALA A 106 -0.77 -5.13 -9.98
C ALA A 106 -1.36 -6.43 -9.45
N ARG A 107 -2.54 -6.85 -9.95
CA ARG A 107 -3.13 -8.15 -9.59
C ARG A 107 -2.25 -9.34 -9.97
N LYS A 108 -1.59 -9.30 -11.13
CA LYS A 108 -0.67 -10.36 -11.58
C LYS A 108 0.56 -10.51 -10.67
N ALA A 109 0.90 -9.52 -9.87
CA ALA A 109 1.95 -9.65 -8.87
C ALA A 109 1.60 -10.67 -7.77
N ALA A 110 0.31 -10.98 -7.55
CA ALA A 110 -0.16 -11.97 -6.59
C ALA A 110 0.39 -11.76 -5.16
N ILE A 111 0.53 -10.50 -4.75
CA ILE A 111 1.10 -10.12 -3.45
C ILE A 111 0.05 -9.64 -2.42
N ASN A 112 -1.23 -9.63 -2.77
CA ASN A 112 -2.28 -9.25 -1.81
C ASN A 112 -2.30 -10.23 -0.63
N HIS A 113 -2.71 -9.73 0.54
CA HIS A 113 -2.81 -10.50 1.76
C HIS A 113 -4.10 -10.15 2.49
N THR A 114 -4.75 -11.16 3.05
CA THR A 114 -5.92 -11.03 3.90
C THR A 114 -5.50 -11.40 5.32
N SER A 115 -5.73 -10.50 6.27
CA SER A 115 -5.50 -10.73 7.70
C SER A 115 -6.33 -11.89 8.24
N SER A 116 -5.85 -12.51 9.33
CA SER A 116 -6.53 -13.64 9.95
C SER A 116 -7.99 -13.31 10.33
N HIS A 117 -8.21 -12.12 10.91
CA HIS A 117 -9.54 -11.65 11.33
C HIS A 117 -10.54 -11.48 10.18
N GLN A 118 -10.10 -11.17 8.95
CA GLN A 118 -10.99 -11.09 7.79
C GLN A 118 -11.21 -12.45 7.13
N SER A 119 -10.23 -13.37 7.22
CA SER A 119 -10.37 -14.71 6.66
C SER A 119 -11.44 -15.57 7.36
N GLU A 120 -11.71 -15.29 8.64
CA GLU A 120 -12.76 -15.96 9.43
C GLU A 120 -14.17 -15.45 9.12
N LEU A 121 -14.30 -14.33 8.39
CA LEU A 121 -15.56 -13.69 8.03
C LEU A 121 -16.04 -14.04 6.61
N GLU A 122 -15.23 -14.72 5.79
CA GLU A 122 -15.66 -15.27 4.51
C GLU A 122 -16.10 -16.74 4.67
N PRO A 123 -17.33 -17.10 4.24
CA PRO A 123 -17.91 -18.44 4.42
C PRO A 123 -17.27 -19.55 3.58
#